data_AF-A0A2S2PU38-F1
#
_entry.id   AF-A0A2S2PU38-F1
#
_cell.length_a   1.000
_cell.length_b   1.000
_cell.length_c   1.000
_cell.angle_alpha   90.00
_cell.angle_beta   90.00
_cell.angle_gamma   90.00
#
_symmetry.space_group_name_H-M   'P 1'
#
loop_
_entity.id
_entity.type
_entity.pdbx_description
1 polymer ?
#
loop_
_entity_poly.entity_id
_entity_poly.type
_entity_poly.pdbx_seq_one_letter_code
_entity_poly.pdbx_strand_id
1 'polypeptide(L)'
;MPKISKTISSKVSQYVNEFPNETFKSDGQVLLCVTCEKPVSTAQQFLIIQHIATRKHKKSIQRKEKFKQSFYSSTPTSSNSKSVFYTDLCLALIRSDIPLFKLQNVYQSKYYR
;
A
#
# COMPACT_ATOMS: atom_id res chain seq x y z
N MET A 1 35.87 -20.41 -23.25
CA MET A 1 35.05 -19.26 -22.81
C MET A 1 34.81 -19.39 -21.31
N PRO A 2 35.11 -18.41 -20.46
CA PRO A 2 34.82 -18.50 -19.04
C PRO A 2 33.31 -18.41 -18.85
N LYS A 3 32.73 -19.37 -18.12
CA LYS A 3 31.31 -19.36 -17.75
C LYS A 3 31.14 -18.32 -16.65
N ILE A 4 30.88 -17.07 -17.03
CA ILE A 4 30.65 -15.97 -16.08
C ILE A 4 29.39 -16.34 -15.30
N SER A 5 29.60 -16.77 -14.05
CA SER A 5 28.51 -17.02 -13.11
C SER A 5 27.73 -15.71 -12.96
N LYS A 6 26.47 -15.67 -13.40
CA LYS A 6 25.63 -14.50 -13.19
C LYS A 6 25.50 -14.29 -11.68
N THR A 7 25.99 -13.16 -11.19
CA THR A 7 25.81 -12.76 -9.80
C THR A 7 24.32 -12.76 -9.47
N ILE A 8 23.94 -13.16 -8.25
CA ILE A 8 22.54 -13.22 -7.80
C ILE A 8 21.81 -11.90 -8.12
N SER A 9 22.49 -10.77 -7.93
CA SER A 9 22.00 -9.44 -8.27
C SER A 9 21.57 -9.27 -9.73
N SER A 10 22.37 -9.75 -10.69
CA SER A 10 22.03 -9.71 -12.11
C SER A 10 20.76 -10.53 -12.40
N LYS A 11 20.63 -11.70 -11.77
CA LYS A 11 19.47 -12.59 -11.95
C LYS A 11 18.20 -11.98 -11.35
N VAL A 12 18.29 -11.38 -10.16
CA VAL A 12 17.15 -10.71 -9.51
C VAL A 12 16.73 -9.50 -10.34
N SER A 13 17.69 -8.69 -10.82
CA SER A 13 17.39 -7.55 -11.69
C SER A 13 16.76 -7.98 -13.01
N GLN A 14 17.20 -9.10 -13.60
CA GLN A 14 16.59 -9.66 -14.80
C GLN A 14 15.11 -9.98 -14.56
N TYR A 15 14.77 -10.61 -13.43
CA TYR A 15 13.37 -10.94 -13.11
C TYR A 15 12.49 -9.72 -12.84
N VAL A 16 13.03 -8.65 -12.24
CA VAL A 16 12.27 -7.40 -12.09
C VAL A 16 11.92 -6.81 -13.47
N ASN A 17 12.84 -6.90 -14.43
CA ASN A 17 12.61 -6.40 -15.79
C ASN A 17 11.70 -7.31 -16.63
N GLU A 18 11.73 -8.63 -16.43
CA GLU A 18 10.88 -9.60 -17.14
C GLU A 18 9.40 -9.53 -16.71
N PHE A 19 9.14 -9.12 -15.47
CA PHE A 19 7.79 -9.06 -14.91
C PHE A 19 7.40 -7.64 -14.47
N PRO A 20 7.33 -6.65 -15.39
CA PRO A 20 7.05 -5.26 -15.04
C PRO A 20 5.62 -5.02 -14.54
N ASN A 21 4.68 -5.89 -14.95
CA ASN A 21 3.28 -5.82 -14.51
C ASN A 21 3.09 -6.29 -13.06
N GLU A 22 4.04 -7.04 -12.53
CA GLU A 22 3.99 -7.58 -11.18
C GLU A 22 4.80 -6.69 -10.25
N THR A 23 4.28 -6.41 -9.06
CA THR A 23 4.90 -5.46 -8.12
C THR A 23 6.08 -6.12 -7.38
N PHE A 24 7.16 -6.43 -8.09
CA PHE A 24 8.40 -6.94 -7.51
C PHE A 24 9.39 -5.81 -7.22
N LYS A 25 10.09 -5.92 -6.08
CA LYS A 25 11.20 -5.06 -5.69
C LYS A 25 12.42 -5.91 -5.36
N SER A 26 13.60 -5.30 -5.44
CA SER A 26 14.87 -5.99 -5.22
C SER A 26 15.86 -5.08 -4.51
N ASP A 27 16.53 -5.61 -3.50
CA ASP A 27 17.70 -5.01 -2.85
C ASP A 27 19.02 -5.62 -3.38
N GLY A 28 18.99 -6.28 -4.54
CA GLY A 28 20.15 -6.90 -5.18
C GLY A 28 20.48 -8.32 -4.70
N GLN A 29 19.89 -8.80 -3.61
CA GLN A 29 20.02 -10.19 -3.16
C GLN A 29 18.69 -10.94 -3.13
N VAL A 30 17.60 -10.27 -2.76
CA VAL A 30 16.28 -10.88 -2.56
C VAL A 30 15.27 -10.22 -3.48
N LEU A 31 14.44 -11.05 -4.14
CA LEU A 31 13.27 -10.59 -4.88
C LEU A 31 12.08 -10.54 -3.93
N LEU A 32 11.58 -9.36 -3.62
CA LEU A 32 10.42 -9.15 -2.75
C LEU A 32 9.16 -8.93 -3.59
N CYS A 33 8.10 -9.68 -3.30
CA CYS A 33 6.78 -9.37 -3.82
C CYS A 33 6.09 -8.33 -2.94
N VAL A 34 5.82 -7.13 -3.45
CA VAL A 34 5.20 -6.02 -2.71
C VAL A 34 3.71 -6.27 -2.46
N THR A 35 3.03 -7.06 -3.29
CA THR A 35 1.62 -7.41 -3.06
C THR A 35 1.47 -8.47 -1.98
N CYS A 36 2.43 -9.39 -1.87
CA CYS A 36 2.41 -10.46 -0.88
C CYS A 36 3.26 -10.18 0.37
N GLU A 37 4.09 -9.13 0.34
CA GLU A 37 5.07 -8.76 1.38
C GLU A 37 5.99 -9.93 1.76
N LYS A 38 6.42 -10.70 0.75
CA LYS A 38 7.17 -11.94 0.95
C LYS A 38 8.33 -12.06 -0.02
N PRO A 39 9.47 -12.62 0.43
CA PRO A 39 10.56 -12.96 -0.45
C PRO A 39 10.12 -14.10 -1.38
N VAL A 40 10.47 -13.97 -2.65
CA VAL A 40 10.24 -14.96 -3.70
C VAL A 40 11.59 -15.54 -4.09
N SER A 41 11.64 -16.87 -4.20
CA SER A 41 12.87 -17.55 -4.60
C SER A 41 13.24 -17.22 -6.04
N THR A 42 14.48 -16.80 -6.24
CA THR A 42 15.08 -16.56 -7.56
C THR A 42 15.90 -17.76 -8.05
N ALA A 43 15.79 -18.92 -7.39
CA ALA A 43 16.49 -20.14 -7.79
C ALA A 43 16.10 -20.57 -9.21
N GLN A 44 14.80 -20.54 -9.53
CA GLN A 44 14.27 -20.89 -10.85
C GLN A 44 13.12 -19.95 -11.22
N GLN A 45 13.02 -19.59 -12.51
CA GLN A 45 11.98 -18.71 -13.03
C GLN A 45 10.56 -19.27 -12.82
N PHE A 46 10.41 -20.60 -12.88
CA PHE A 46 9.14 -21.28 -12.61
C PHE A 46 8.56 -20.94 -11.22
N LEU A 47 9.41 -20.76 -10.20
CA LEU A 47 8.95 -20.41 -8.85
C LEU A 47 8.27 -19.04 -8.79
N ILE A 48 8.74 -18.10 -9.62
CA ILE A 48 8.16 -16.76 -9.76
C ILE A 48 6.81 -16.87 -10.48
N ILE A 49 6.74 -17.64 -11.57
CA ILE A 49 5.49 -17.89 -12.30
C ILE A 49 4.46 -18.57 -11.39
N GLN A 50 4.88 -19.57 -10.60
CA GLN A 50 4.01 -20.25 -9.64
C GLN A 50 3.52 -19.28 -8.55
N HIS A 51 4.40 -18.43 -8.04
CA HIS A 51 4.03 -17.39 -7.08
C HIS A 51 2.91 -16.50 -7.63
N ILE A 52 3.07 -16.00 -8.86
CA ILE A 52 2.07 -15.15 -9.56
C ILE A 52 0.75 -15.91 -9.76
N ALA A 53 0.82 -17.20 -10.13
CA ALA A 53 -0.36 -18.03 -10.34
C ALA A 53 -1.13 -18.38 -9.05
N THR A 54 -0.49 -18.24 -7.88
CA THR A 54 -1.05 -18.65 -6.59
C THR A 54 -2.31 -17.87 -6.24
N ARG A 55 -3.32 -18.56 -5.68
CA ARG A 55 -4.58 -17.95 -5.19
C ARG A 55 -4.34 -16.78 -4.23
N LYS A 56 -3.31 -16.89 -3.38
CA LYS A 56 -2.93 -15.87 -2.40
C LYS A 56 -2.54 -14.56 -3.09
N HIS A 57 -1.69 -14.64 -4.11
CA HIS A 57 -1.24 -13.49 -4.88
C HIS A 57 -2.40 -12.78 -5.57
N LYS A 58 -3.22 -13.54 -6.31
CA LYS A 58 -4.44 -13.03 -6.97
C LYS A 58 -5.41 -12.35 -5.99
N LYS A 59 -5.66 -12.98 -4.82
CA LYS A 59 -6.48 -12.37 -3.76
C LYS A 59 -5.86 -11.08 -3.21
N SER A 60 -4.54 -11.01 -3.09
CA SER A 60 -3.85 -9.81 -2.59
C SER A 60 -3.97 -8.64 -3.57
N ILE A 61 -3.80 -8.91 -4.87
CA ILE A 61 -4.03 -7.91 -5.93
C ILE A 61 -5.46 -7.39 -5.87
N GLN A 62 -6.46 -8.29 -5.83
CA GLN A 62 -7.88 -7.90 -5.75
C GLN A 62 -8.18 -7.05 -4.51
N ARG A 63 -7.56 -7.35 -3.36
CA ARG A 63 -7.72 -6.52 -2.15
C ARG A 63 -7.13 -5.13 -2.33
N LYS A 64 -5.94 -5.01 -2.91
CA LYS A 64 -5.30 -3.70 -3.16
C LYS A 64 -6.12 -2.85 -4.12
N GLU A 65 -6.68 -3.44 -5.17
CA GLU A 65 -7.55 -2.72 -6.11
C GLU A 65 -8.86 -2.26 -5.45
N LYS A 66 -9.51 -3.11 -4.64
CA LYS A 66 -10.70 -2.71 -3.86
C LYS A 66 -10.39 -1.60 -2.86
N PHE A 67 -9.23 -1.65 -2.20
CA PHE A 67 -8.81 -0.63 -1.24
C PHE A 67 -8.58 0.73 -1.90
N LYS A 68 -7.95 0.75 -3.10
CA LYS A 68 -7.80 1.98 -3.89
C LYS A 68 -9.16 2.59 -4.24
N GLN A 69 -10.13 1.78 -4.67
CA GLN A 69 -11.47 2.26 -5.00
C GLN A 69 -12.18 2.87 -3.78
N SER A 70 -12.01 2.30 -2.59
CA SER A 70 -12.63 2.82 -1.37
C SER A 70 -12.05 4.16 -0.89
N PHE A 71 -10.80 4.48 -1.22
CA PHE A 71 -10.16 5.71 -0.75
C PHE A 71 -10.53 6.93 -1.61
N TYR A 72 -10.83 6.74 -2.90
CA TYR A 72 -11.24 7.83 -3.81
C TYR A 72 -12.75 8.12 -3.80
N SER A 73 -13.59 7.32 -3.13
CA SER A 73 -15.03 7.59 -3.01
C SER A 73 -15.39 8.60 -1.91
N SER A 74 -14.40 9.20 -1.24
CA SER A 74 -14.62 10.16 -0.14
C SER A 74 -13.81 11.45 -0.25
N THR A 75 -13.45 11.86 -1.47
CA THR A 75 -13.14 13.27 -1.71
C THR A 75 -14.43 13.99 -2.04
N PRO A 76 -15.00 14.82 -1.14
CA PRO A 76 -16.06 15.74 -1.55
C PRO A 76 -15.42 16.69 -2.57
N THR A 77 -15.76 16.48 -3.84
CA THR A 77 -15.54 17.47 -4.89
C THR A 77 -16.05 18.80 -4.38
N SER A 78 -15.17 19.79 -4.45
CA SER A 78 -15.35 21.18 -4.06
C SER A 78 -16.66 21.81 -4.57
N SER A 79 -17.74 21.66 -3.81
CA SER A 79 -18.96 22.45 -3.98
C SER A 79 -19.46 22.94 -2.62
N ASN A 80 -18.75 23.93 -2.07
CA ASN A 80 -19.19 24.94 -1.09
C ASN A 80 -20.29 24.57 -0.05
N SER A 81 -20.37 23.31 0.36
CA SER A 81 -21.37 22.80 1.28
C SER A 81 -20.60 22.07 2.36
N LYS A 82 -20.76 22.53 3.59
CA LYS A 82 -20.16 21.95 4.79
C LYS A 82 -20.43 20.44 4.75
N SER A 83 -19.38 19.61 4.74
CA SER A 83 -19.56 18.19 4.49
C SER A 83 -20.44 17.57 5.58
N VAL A 84 -21.45 16.80 5.17
CA VAL A 84 -22.41 16.11 6.06
C VAL A 84 -21.70 15.27 7.11
N PHE A 85 -20.53 14.73 6.75
CA PHE A 85 -19.65 13.99 7.65
C PHE A 85 -19.18 14.82 8.85
N TYR A 86 -18.70 16.05 8.64
CA TYR A 86 -18.23 16.89 9.75
C TYR A 86 -19.40 17.29 10.66
N THR A 87 -20.58 17.55 10.11
CA THR A 87 -21.77 17.85 10.93
C THR A 87 -22.22 16.64 11.74
N ASP A 88 -22.23 15.45 11.15
CA ASP A 88 -22.64 14.22 11.84
C ASP A 88 -21.66 13.85 12.96
N LEU A 89 -20.36 13.99 12.71
CA LEU A 89 -19.32 13.79 13.72
C LEU A 89 -19.47 14.77 14.91
N CYS A 90 -19.67 16.06 14.64
CA CYS A 90 -19.89 17.05 15.70
C CYS A 90 -21.15 16.76 16.52
N LEU A 91 -22.24 16.37 15.87
CA LEU A 91 -23.48 16.01 16.54
C LEU A 91 -23.33 14.75 17.40
N ALA A 92 -22.61 13.73 16.93
CA ALA A 92 -22.33 12.53 17.70
C ALA A 92 -21.52 12.83 18.98
N LEU A 93 -20.53 13.72 18.89
CA LEU A 93 -19.73 14.18 20.05
C LEU A 93 -20.60 14.92 21.07
N ILE A 94 -21.44 15.84 20.60
CA ILE A 94 -22.36 16.61 21.46
C ILE A 94 -23.37 15.66 22.12
N ARG A 95 -23.97 14.71 21.38
CA ARG A 95 -24.93 13.73 21.91
C ARG A 95 -24.32 12.75 22.92
N SER A 96 -23.01 12.54 22.85
CA SER A 96 -22.30 11.67 23.79
C SER A 96 -21.87 12.41 25.06
N ASP A 97 -22.34 13.65 25.27
CA ASP A 97 -21.88 14.55 26.33
C ASP A 97 -20.34 14.69 26.36
N ILE A 98 -19.71 14.66 25.18
CA ILE A 98 -18.27 14.92 25.02
C ILE A 98 -18.12 16.40 24.65
N PRO A 99 -17.86 17.29 25.62
CA PRO A 99 -17.77 18.69 25.31
C PRO A 99 -16.49 18.97 24.52
N LEU A 100 -16.62 19.70 23.41
CA LEU A 100 -15.56 19.91 22.43
C LEU A 100 -14.30 20.57 23.02
N PHE A 101 -14.39 21.29 24.14
CA PHE A 101 -13.23 21.84 24.85
C PHE A 101 -12.27 20.75 25.37
N LYS A 102 -12.76 19.52 25.59
CA LYS A 102 -11.92 18.36 25.97
C LYS A 102 -11.04 17.87 24.81
N LEU A 103 -11.40 18.21 23.57
CA LEU A 103 -10.61 17.90 22.37
C LEU A 103 -9.52 18.95 22.09
N GLN A 104 -9.54 20.07 22.82
CA GLN A 104 -8.55 21.14 22.74
C GLN A 104 -7.24 20.66 23.38
N ASN A 105 -6.50 19.84 22.63
CA ASN A 105 -5.19 19.35 23.04
C ASN A 105 -4.19 20.52 23.10
N VAL A 106 -3.60 20.73 24.28
CA VAL A 106 -2.61 21.78 24.61
C VAL A 106 -1.39 21.78 23.67
N TYR A 107 -1.12 20.67 22.96
CA TYR A 107 0.01 20.53 22.03
C TYR A 107 -0.10 21.36 20.74
N GLN A 108 -1.27 21.89 20.38
CA GLN A 108 -1.42 22.73 19.16
C GLN A 108 -1.18 24.23 19.39
N SER A 109 -1.04 24.70 20.64
CA SER A 109 -0.79 26.13 20.93
C SER A 109 0.63 26.62 20.56
N LYS A 110 1.54 25.72 20.15
CA LYS A 110 2.92 26.08 19.78
C LYS A 110 3.10 26.58 18.34
N TYR A 111 2.08 26.50 17.48
CA TYR A 111 2.23 26.78 16.05
C TYR A 111 1.45 27.98 15.52
N TYR A 112 0.71 28.70 16.35
CA TYR A 112 0.10 29.97 15.97
C TYR A 112 0.38 31.00 17.07
N ARG A 113 1.52 31.66 16.93
CA ARG A 113 1.76 32.99 17.48
C ARG A 113 1.63 33.98 16.34
#